data_AF-A0A2E4DSD8-F1
#
_entry.id   AF-A0A2E4DSD8-F1
#
_cell.length_a   1.000
_cell.length_b   1.000
_cell.length_c   1.000
_cell.angle_alpha   90.00
_cell.angle_beta   90.00
_cell.angle_gamma   90.00
#
_symmetry.space_group_name_H-M   'P 1'
#
loop_
_entity.id
_entity.type
_entity.pdbx_description
1 polymer ?
#
loop_
_entity_poly.entity_id
_entity_poly.type
_entity_poly.pdbx_seq_one_letter_code
_entity_poly.pdbx_strand_id
1 'polypeptide(L)'
;MPSTANNPPIVINEIMAFNSHKLRDPQGEYDDWIELYNRSDKEISLSRMYLSDNKENPFKWAFPKNAKMPAGSYLIVWADEDQTDHPGLHTNFKLSKNGETVMLVDTSAGVNQILSLVEFGNQIENSSIGRYPNGTGPFRPLKETPKKKNKL
;
A
#
# COMPACT_ATOMS: atom_id res chain seq x y z
N MET A 1 15.67 19.67 -22.50
CA MET A 1 14.68 18.87 -21.77
C MET A 1 15.41 17.88 -20.89
N PRO A 2 15.07 17.81 -19.60
CA PRO A 2 14.80 16.50 -19.03
C PRO A 2 13.51 16.50 -18.21
N SER A 3 12.68 15.50 -18.49
CA SER A 3 11.56 15.09 -17.64
C SER A 3 12.11 14.53 -16.33
N THR A 4 11.90 15.21 -15.20
CA THR A 4 11.97 14.55 -13.89
C THR A 4 10.73 13.67 -13.77
N ALA A 5 10.77 12.49 -14.36
CA ALA A 5 9.82 11.44 -14.01
C ALA A 5 10.03 11.19 -12.51
N ASN A 6 9.08 11.68 -11.71
CA ASN A 6 9.04 11.54 -10.27
C ASN A 6 9.15 10.03 -9.98
N ASN A 7 10.30 9.57 -9.51
CA ASN A 7 10.55 8.16 -9.21
C ASN A 7 10.46 7.98 -7.69
N PRO A 8 9.24 7.87 -7.14
CA PRO A 8 9.01 7.82 -5.70
C PRO A 8 9.76 6.62 -5.09
N PRO A 9 10.42 6.80 -3.94
CA PRO A 9 11.22 5.75 -3.34
C PRO A 9 10.38 4.68 -2.63
N ILE A 10 9.13 5.01 -2.27
CA ILE A 10 8.12 4.07 -1.78
C ILE A 10 6.96 4.08 -2.75
N VAL A 11 6.47 2.89 -3.08
CA VAL A 11 5.30 2.69 -3.94
C VAL A 11 4.30 1.76 -3.29
N ILE A 12 3.02 1.93 -3.65
CA ILE A 12 2.05 0.86 -3.46
C ILE A 12 2.41 -0.25 -4.46
N ASN A 13 2.71 -1.43 -3.95
CA ASN A 13 3.28 -2.54 -4.71
C ASN A 13 2.26 -3.64 -5.02
N GLU A 14 1.37 -3.93 -4.08
CA GLU A 14 0.37 -4.99 -4.21
C GLU A 14 -0.86 -4.64 -3.35
N ILE A 15 -2.06 -5.04 -3.80
CA ILE A 15 -3.34 -4.81 -3.13
C ILE A 15 -4.15 -6.10 -3.20
N MET A 16 -4.76 -6.47 -2.08
CA MET A 16 -5.82 -7.47 -2.00
C MET A 16 -7.03 -6.81 -1.36
N ALA A 17 -8.12 -6.64 -2.11
CA ALA A 17 -9.37 -6.05 -1.62
C ALA A 17 -10.55 -7.04 -1.58
N PHE A 18 -10.25 -8.34 -1.68
CA PHE A 18 -11.23 -9.39 -1.46
C PHE A 18 -10.52 -10.66 -0.95
N ASN A 19 -10.07 -10.62 0.30
CA ASN A 19 -9.40 -11.73 0.95
C ASN A 19 -10.40 -12.58 1.75
N SER A 20 -10.46 -13.88 1.52
CA SER A 20 -11.29 -14.79 2.34
C SER A 20 -10.53 -15.96 2.92
N HIS A 21 -9.35 -16.29 2.37
CA HIS A 21 -8.53 -17.36 2.92
C HIS A 21 -7.01 -17.28 2.67
N LYS A 22 -6.47 -16.17 2.14
CA LYS A 22 -5.06 -16.12 1.69
C LYS A 22 -4.08 -15.74 2.78
N LEU A 23 -4.03 -14.46 3.12
CA LEU A 23 -3.12 -13.94 4.13
C LEU A 23 -3.96 -13.55 5.35
N ARG A 24 -3.61 -14.06 6.53
CA ARG A 24 -4.25 -13.62 7.76
C ARG A 24 -3.54 -12.40 8.32
N ASP A 25 -4.30 -11.52 8.93
CA ASP A 25 -3.77 -10.53 9.83
C ASP A 25 -3.21 -11.18 11.12
N PRO A 26 -2.57 -10.41 12.01
CA PRO A 26 -2.02 -10.96 13.24
C PRO A 26 -3.07 -11.49 14.23
N GLN A 27 -4.34 -11.15 14.06
CA GLN A 27 -5.49 -11.60 14.84
C GLN A 27 -6.11 -12.89 14.27
N GLY A 28 -5.73 -13.25 13.05
CA GLY A 28 -6.19 -14.45 12.37
C GLY A 28 -7.35 -14.18 11.42
N GLU A 29 -7.71 -12.93 11.17
CA GLU A 29 -8.76 -12.51 10.24
C GLU A 29 -8.20 -12.40 8.82
N TYR A 30 -9.08 -12.44 7.82
CA TYR A 30 -8.71 -12.39 6.40
C TYR A 30 -9.03 -11.03 5.82
N ASP A 31 -8.32 -10.01 6.31
CA ASP A 31 -8.59 -8.64 5.88
C ASP A 31 -7.93 -8.26 4.57
N ASP A 32 -8.48 -7.18 4.02
CA ASP A 32 -7.90 -6.51 2.87
C ASP A 32 -6.57 -5.89 3.28
N TRP A 33 -5.65 -5.80 2.33
CA TRP A 33 -4.33 -5.29 2.63
C TRP A 33 -3.71 -4.57 1.44
N ILE A 34 -2.86 -3.62 1.81
CA ILE A 34 -2.03 -2.82 0.92
C ILE A 34 -0.58 -3.16 1.26
N GLU A 35 0.19 -3.59 0.27
CA GLU A 35 1.63 -3.74 0.40
C GLU A 35 2.36 -2.52 -0.16
N LEU A 36 3.25 -1.96 0.63
CA LEU A 36 4.22 -0.96 0.20
C LEU A 36 5.56 -1.63 -0.07
N TYR A 37 6.29 -1.10 -1.05
CA TYR A 37 7.66 -1.49 -1.33
C TYR A 37 8.59 -0.27 -1.29
N ASN A 38 9.60 -0.31 -0.44
CA ASN A 38 10.72 0.63 -0.48
C ASN A 38 11.71 0.16 -1.55
N ARG A 39 11.66 0.80 -2.71
CA ARG A 39 12.52 0.49 -3.86
C ARG A 39 13.83 1.26 -3.88
N SER A 40 14.14 1.99 -2.81
CA SER A 40 15.42 2.68 -2.63
C SER A 40 16.46 1.80 -1.97
N ASP A 41 17.69 2.31 -1.89
CA ASP A 41 18.85 1.72 -1.22
C ASP A 41 19.01 2.20 0.23
N LYS A 42 18.00 2.90 0.80
CA LYS A 42 18.06 3.51 2.14
C LYS A 42 16.82 3.18 2.96
N GLU A 43 16.97 3.21 4.28
CA GLU A 43 15.82 3.23 5.19
C GLU A 43 15.04 4.54 5.00
N ILE A 44 13.71 4.46 4.98
CA ILE A 44 12.82 5.61 4.85
C ILE A 44 11.87 5.66 6.04
N SER A 45 11.80 6.82 6.66
CA SER A 45 10.78 7.13 7.68
C SER A 45 9.43 7.30 7.00
N LEU A 46 8.39 6.67 7.55
CA LEU A 46 7.00 6.88 7.13
C LEU A 46 6.32 7.99 7.92
N SER A 47 7.02 8.64 8.85
CA SER A 47 6.48 9.78 9.59
C SER A 47 6.02 10.87 8.62
N ARG A 48 4.80 11.38 8.84
CA ARG A 48 4.12 12.37 7.98
C ARG A 48 3.74 11.86 6.59
N MET A 49 3.77 10.55 6.38
CA MET A 49 3.09 9.91 5.26
C MET A 49 1.67 9.51 5.63
N TYR A 50 0.84 9.35 4.61
CA TYR A 50 -0.58 8.99 4.74
C TYR A 50 -0.98 7.97 3.69
N LEU A 51 -1.88 7.06 4.07
CA LEU A 51 -2.68 6.27 3.14
C LEU A 51 -4.10 6.81 3.08
N SER A 52 -4.70 6.74 1.90
CA SER A 52 -6.10 7.07 1.70
C SER A 52 -6.69 6.27 0.55
N ASP A 53 -7.95 5.88 0.68
CA ASP A 53 -8.82 5.33 -0.36
C ASP A 53 -9.67 6.42 -1.08
N ASN A 54 -9.50 7.70 -0.68
CA ASN A 54 -10.37 8.80 -1.09
C ASN A 54 -9.56 10.00 -1.62
N LYS A 55 -9.69 10.30 -2.92
CA LYS A 55 -9.02 11.43 -3.59
C LYS A 55 -9.36 12.79 -2.98
N GLU A 56 -10.57 12.94 -2.44
CA GLU A 56 -11.03 14.19 -1.80
C GLU A 56 -10.53 14.33 -0.35
N ASN A 57 -10.03 13.24 0.24
CA ASN A 57 -9.40 13.26 1.56
C ASN A 57 -8.07 12.48 1.53
N PRO A 58 -6.98 13.07 1.01
CA PRO A 58 -5.70 12.37 0.85
C PRO A 58 -4.98 12.03 2.17
N PHE A 59 -5.50 12.47 3.32
CA PHE A 59 -4.85 12.33 4.64
C PHE A 59 -5.64 11.45 5.61
N LYS A 60 -6.45 10.50 5.11
CA LYS A 60 -7.34 9.65 5.93
C LYS A 60 -6.63 8.91 7.06
N TRP A 61 -5.53 8.23 6.76
CA TRP A 61 -4.78 7.45 7.76
C TRP A 61 -3.31 7.84 7.77
N ALA A 62 -2.83 8.32 8.91
CA ALA A 62 -1.43 8.65 9.12
C ALA A 62 -0.63 7.44 9.60
N PHE A 63 0.56 7.23 9.06
CA PHE A 63 1.47 6.23 9.62
C PHE A 63 1.93 6.62 11.04
N PRO A 64 2.19 5.63 11.92
CA PRO A 64 2.83 5.90 13.21
C PRO A 64 4.15 6.66 13.05
N LYS A 65 4.42 7.61 13.95
CA LYS A 65 5.60 8.50 13.85
C LYS A 65 6.94 7.77 13.83
N ASN A 66 7.00 6.57 14.41
CA ASN A 66 8.19 5.73 14.46
C ASN A 66 8.22 4.65 13.37
N ALA A 67 7.22 4.58 12.49
CA ALA A 67 7.18 3.62 11.40
C ALA A 67 8.26 3.94 10.36
N LYS A 68 8.97 2.90 9.94
CA LYS A 68 10.06 2.99 8.96
C LYS A 68 10.08 1.76 8.07
N MET A 69 10.64 1.92 6.88
CA MET A 69 10.88 0.82 5.95
C MET A 69 12.37 0.75 5.62
N PRO A 70 13.08 -0.35 5.97
CA PRO A 70 14.43 -0.61 5.48
C PRO A 70 14.52 -0.60 3.95
N ALA A 71 15.72 -0.44 3.42
CA ALA A 71 16.01 -0.53 1.99
C ALA A 71 15.53 -1.87 1.41
N GLY A 72 14.85 -1.85 0.26
CA GLY A 72 14.37 -3.07 -0.40
C GLY A 72 13.31 -3.88 0.36
N SER A 73 12.74 -3.31 1.43
CA SER A 73 11.75 -4.00 2.27
C SER A 73 10.31 -3.79 1.78
N TYR A 74 9.45 -4.69 2.24
CA TYR A 74 8.02 -4.69 1.99
C TYR A 74 7.28 -4.51 3.31
N LEU A 75 6.17 -3.77 3.29
CA LEU A 75 5.35 -3.51 4.48
C LEU A 75 3.89 -3.77 4.14
N ILE A 76 3.24 -4.62 4.93
CA ILE A 76 1.80 -4.84 4.87
C ILE A 76 1.10 -3.84 5.78
N VAL A 77 0.06 -3.21 5.27
CA VAL A 77 -0.91 -2.40 6.01
C VAL A 77 -2.28 -3.02 5.77
N TRP A 78 -2.95 -3.40 6.86
CA TRP A 78 -4.31 -3.93 6.84
C TRP A 78 -5.30 -2.80 6.64
N ALA A 79 -6.24 -3.01 5.73
CA ALA A 79 -7.30 -2.08 5.41
C ALA A 79 -8.64 -2.69 5.85
N ASP A 80 -8.92 -2.58 7.14
CA ASP A 80 -10.00 -3.30 7.83
C ASP A 80 -10.92 -2.39 8.64
N GLU A 81 -10.61 -1.09 8.74
CA GLU A 81 -11.32 -0.14 9.59
C GLU A 81 -11.14 -0.40 11.10
N ASP A 82 -10.10 -1.13 11.51
CA ASP A 82 -9.83 -1.43 12.93
C ASP A 82 -8.45 -0.96 13.42
N GLN A 83 -8.36 0.30 13.83
CA GLN A 83 -7.13 0.83 14.42
C GLN A 83 -6.86 0.37 15.87
N THR A 84 -7.80 -0.32 16.49
CA THR A 84 -7.68 -0.74 17.90
C THR A 84 -6.95 -2.07 18.05
N ASP A 85 -6.76 -2.77 16.94
CA ASP A 85 -6.17 -4.08 16.96
C ASP A 85 -4.64 -4.05 16.99
N HIS A 86 -4.08 -4.74 17.97
CA HIS A 86 -2.65 -4.88 18.16
C HIS A 86 -2.31 -6.35 18.33
N PRO A 87 -1.39 -6.91 17.51
CA PRO A 87 -0.32 -6.21 16.78
C PRO A 87 -0.62 -5.93 15.29
N GLY A 88 -0.01 -4.89 14.69
CA GLY A 88 -0.09 -4.65 13.24
C GLY A 88 -0.15 -3.17 12.84
N LEU A 89 -0.31 -2.89 11.54
CA LEU A 89 -0.68 -1.59 11.01
C LEU A 89 -2.05 -1.71 10.35
N HIS A 90 -3.05 -1.10 10.96
CA HIS A 90 -4.44 -1.19 10.55
C HIS A 90 -4.97 0.22 10.24
N THR A 91 -5.58 0.40 9.06
CA THR A 91 -6.12 1.69 8.64
C THR A 91 -7.49 1.96 9.23
N ASN A 92 -7.94 3.22 9.19
CA ASN A 92 -9.31 3.59 9.54
C ASN A 92 -10.28 3.48 8.36
N PHE A 93 -9.98 2.59 7.41
CA PHE A 93 -10.80 2.37 6.23
C PHE A 93 -10.62 0.94 5.71
N LYS A 94 -11.59 0.46 4.94
CA LYS A 94 -11.53 -0.83 4.25
C LYS A 94 -11.57 -0.63 2.75
N LEU A 95 -11.08 -1.63 2.00
CA LEU A 95 -11.12 -1.58 0.55
C LEU A 95 -12.44 -2.16 0.01
N SER A 96 -12.91 -1.58 -1.09
CA SER A 96 -14.04 -2.06 -1.86
C SER A 96 -13.59 -3.09 -2.88
N LYS A 97 -14.11 -4.32 -2.78
CA LYS A 97 -13.92 -5.35 -3.82
C LYS A 97 -14.41 -4.92 -5.22
N ASN A 98 -15.28 -3.91 -5.33
CA ASN A 98 -15.78 -3.42 -6.62
C ASN A 98 -14.81 -2.44 -7.32
N GLY A 99 -13.75 -2.01 -6.63
CA GLY A 99 -12.78 -1.04 -7.13
C GLY A 99 -12.91 0.34 -6.51
N GLU A 100 -11.77 1.01 -6.39
CA GLU A 100 -11.62 2.38 -5.91
C GLU A 100 -10.20 2.92 -6.22
N THR A 101 -9.79 4.00 -5.55
CA THR A 101 -8.42 4.53 -5.61
C THR A 101 -7.70 4.31 -4.28
N VAL A 102 -6.41 3.99 -4.29
CA VAL A 102 -5.53 4.07 -3.10
C VAL A 102 -4.37 5.03 -3.38
N MET A 103 -4.08 5.89 -2.42
CA MET A 103 -3.04 6.92 -2.49
C MET A 103 -2.06 6.77 -1.33
N LEU A 104 -0.78 6.95 -1.64
CA LEU A 104 0.30 7.19 -0.68
C LEU A 104 0.79 8.62 -0.85
N VAL A 105 0.70 9.42 0.20
CA VAL A 105 1.05 10.85 0.19
C VAL A 105 2.11 11.13 1.24
N ASP A 106 3.13 11.89 0.87
CA ASP A 106 4.18 12.39 1.76
C ASP A 106 4.06 13.91 1.93
N THR A 107 4.12 14.37 3.18
CA THR A 107 4.07 15.80 3.53
C THR A 107 5.34 16.30 4.22
N SER A 108 6.39 15.47 4.30
CA SER A 108 7.62 15.73 5.04
C SER A 108 8.37 16.97 4.54
N ALA A 109 8.33 17.24 3.23
CA ALA A 109 8.93 18.40 2.59
C ALA A 109 8.11 19.69 2.68
N GLY A 110 7.00 19.69 3.45
CA GLY A 110 6.09 20.84 3.55
C GLY A 110 5.18 21.05 2.34
N VAL A 111 5.21 20.12 1.37
CA VAL A 111 4.29 20.05 0.22
C VAL A 111 3.59 18.69 0.21
N ASN A 112 2.39 18.64 -0.36
CA ASN A 112 1.63 17.39 -0.49
C ASN A 112 2.11 16.62 -1.72
N GLN A 113 3.08 15.73 -1.54
CA GLN A 113 3.62 14.92 -2.63
C GLN A 113 2.88 13.59 -2.71
N ILE A 114 2.17 13.34 -3.82
CA ILE A 114 1.64 12.01 -4.11
C ILE A 114 2.81 11.12 -4.54
N LEU A 115 3.16 10.14 -3.70
CA LEU A 115 4.19 9.15 -4.01
C LEU A 115 3.63 8.04 -4.89
N SER A 116 2.42 7.55 -4.62
CA SER A 116 1.79 6.51 -5.43
C SER A 116 0.29 6.71 -5.45
N LEU A 117 -0.32 6.51 -6.62
CA LEU A 117 -1.76 6.48 -6.81
C LEU A 117 -2.10 5.25 -7.66
N VAL A 118 -3.03 4.45 -7.19
CA VAL A 118 -3.51 3.25 -7.85
C VAL A 118 -5.02 3.35 -7.95
N GLU A 119 -5.54 3.20 -9.15
CA GLU A 119 -6.98 3.04 -9.38
C GLU A 119 -7.21 1.61 -9.85
N PHE A 120 -8.12 0.90 -9.19
CA PHE A 120 -8.42 -0.49 -9.50
C PHE A 120 -9.92 -0.72 -9.62
N GLY A 121 -10.30 -1.74 -10.40
CA GLY A 121 -11.70 -2.12 -10.63
C GLY A 121 -12.12 -3.32 -9.82
N ASN A 122 -13.16 -4.01 -10.26
CA ASN A 122 -13.68 -5.21 -9.60
C ASN A 122 -12.59 -6.27 -9.37
N GLN A 123 -12.53 -6.80 -8.15
CA GLN A 123 -11.54 -7.77 -7.70
C GLN A 123 -12.08 -9.19 -7.74
N ILE A 124 -11.19 -10.13 -8.03
CA ILE A 124 -11.46 -11.56 -7.92
C ILE A 124 -11.11 -11.99 -6.51
N GLU A 125 -12.01 -12.73 -5.86
CA GLU A 125 -11.79 -13.26 -4.52
C GLU A 125 -10.46 -14.02 -4.46
N ASN A 126 -9.65 -13.70 -3.45
CA ASN A 126 -8.35 -14.32 -3.20
C ASN A 126 -7.31 -14.13 -4.33
N SER A 127 -7.50 -13.12 -5.19
CA SER A 127 -6.50 -12.68 -6.17
C SER A 127 -6.10 -11.25 -5.88
N SER A 128 -4.80 -11.02 -5.69
CA SER A 128 -4.28 -9.66 -5.58
C SER A 128 -4.06 -9.05 -6.95
N ILE A 129 -3.86 -7.74 -6.96
CA ILE A 129 -3.27 -7.00 -8.06
C ILE A 129 -1.98 -6.36 -7.59
N GLY A 130 -0.96 -6.29 -8.44
CA GLY A 130 0.30 -5.67 -8.05
C GLY A 130 1.17 -5.27 -9.22
N ARG A 131 2.19 -4.47 -8.92
CA ARG A 131 3.14 -3.96 -9.91
C ARG A 131 3.94 -5.11 -10.50
N TYR A 132 3.87 -5.27 -11.82
CA TYR A 132 4.74 -6.19 -12.56
C TYR A 132 5.33 -5.50 -13.79
N PRO A 133 6.66 -5.29 -13.86
CA PRO A 133 7.70 -5.73 -12.91
C PRO A 133 7.57 -5.12 -11.50
N ASN A 134 8.03 -5.85 -10.48
CA ASN A 134 7.96 -5.45 -9.07
C ASN A 134 8.43 -4.01 -8.83
N GLY A 135 7.64 -3.21 -8.10
CA GLY A 135 7.98 -1.84 -7.73
C GLY A 135 7.98 -0.79 -8.86
N THR A 136 7.84 -1.20 -10.13
CA THR A 136 7.99 -0.29 -11.29
C THR A 136 6.89 -0.39 -12.32
N GLY A 137 6.37 -1.60 -12.55
CA GLY A 137 5.41 -1.87 -13.61
C GLY A 137 3.99 -1.42 -13.30
N PRO A 138 3.09 -1.57 -14.28
CA PRO A 138 1.66 -1.40 -14.08
C PRO A 138 1.11 -2.48 -13.14
N PHE A 139 -0.06 -2.21 -12.56
CA PHE A 139 -0.80 -3.22 -11.82
C PHE A 139 -1.33 -4.30 -12.77
N ARG A 140 -1.13 -5.56 -12.38
CA ARG A 140 -1.66 -6.75 -13.04
C ARG A 140 -2.25 -7.69 -12.00
N PRO A 141 -3.18 -8.57 -12.36
CA PRO A 141 -3.55 -9.69 -11.49
C PRO A 141 -2.31 -10.52 -11.12
N LEU A 142 -2.18 -10.86 -9.85
CA LEU A 142 -1.09 -11.69 -9.30
C LEU A 142 -1.67 -12.84 -8.47
N LYS A 143 -0.89 -13.92 -8.36
CA LYS A 143 -0.94 -14.75 -7.16
C LYS A 143 -0.23 -13.96 -6.05
N GLU A 144 -0.84 -13.93 -4.87
CA GLU A 144 -0.38 -13.09 -3.77
C GLU A 144 1.12 -13.27 -3.44
N THR A 145 1.84 -12.16 -3.28
CA THR A 145 3.28 -12.15 -2.97
C THR A 145 3.64 -11.39 -1.69
N PRO A 146 2.93 -11.62 -0.57
CA PRO A 146 3.15 -10.84 0.64
C PRO A 146 4.60 -10.94 1.12
N LYS A 147 5.17 -9.76 1.35
CA LYS A 147 6.54 -9.50 1.80
C LYS A 147 7.62 -10.00 0.84
N LYS A 148 7.30 -10.14 -0.46
CA LYS A 148 8.17 -10.71 -1.48
C LYS A 148 8.03 -9.96 -2.80
N LYS A 149 9.01 -10.17 -3.67
CA LYS A 149 8.97 -9.64 -5.04
C LYS A 149 7.77 -10.20 -5.81
N ASN A 150 6.97 -9.32 -6.41
CA ASN A 150 5.86 -9.66 -7.29
C ASN A 150 6.31 -10.55 -8.46
N LYS A 151 5.50 -11.56 -8.75
CA LYS A 151 5.65 -12.50 -9.88
C LYS A 151 4.28 -12.89 -10.42
N LEU A 152 4.21 -13.19 -11.71
CA LEU A 152 3.02 -13.74 -12.36
C LEU A 152 2.82 -15.22 -12.00
#